data_AF-A0A410Q1D0-F1
#
_entry.id   AF-A0A410Q1D0-F1
#
_cell.length_a   1.000
_cell.length_b   1.000
_cell.length_c   1.000
_cell.angle_alpha   90.00
_cell.angle_beta   90.00
_cell.angle_gamma   90.00
#
_symmetry.space_group_name_H-M   'P 1'
#
loop_
_entity.id
_entity.type
_entity.pdbx_description
1 polymer ?
#
loop_
_entity_poly.entity_id
_entity_poly.type
_entity_poly.pdbx_seq_one_letter_code
_entity_poly.pdbx_strand_id
1 'polypeptide(L)'
;MKKLTMSRARQLIERELGIKAKELTTPESMNRNPEFPWYELHAGSQTITVSTSGYGSNTKGSELINLSVTHDNSLSYISEYFYTDTLEYCDEYTQKRKYEVLCEKMGISDNDPKYKRLGAEASDAIFRHYHQPKQHSQYKPLALTAGTLLHINNNAAIYNTYSKFFDFNPHFQAFASQFVSGELPPRGTTFKYVGYGKHEKTSDAIFVLQDIKTGHVYLYNAAGCEKDIIILNDAETHSNSTDLKSRLKEASRDTDGKSDHGYRKHHSDLML
;
A
#
# COMPACT_ATOMS: atom_id res chain seq x y z
N MET A 1 -16.57 -9.85 6.94
CA MET A 1 -16.01 -8.49 6.93
C MET A 1 -15.98 -7.92 8.34
N LYS A 2 -14.92 -7.23 8.76
CA LYS A 2 -14.85 -6.64 10.11
C LYS A 2 -15.67 -5.35 10.11
N LYS A 3 -16.78 -5.31 10.86
CA LYS A 3 -17.56 -4.08 11.07
C LYS A 3 -16.72 -3.03 11.81
N LEU A 4 -16.96 -1.75 11.53
CA LEU A 4 -16.38 -0.64 12.28
C LEU A 4 -16.82 -0.76 13.76
N THR A 5 -15.85 -0.68 14.67
CA THR A 5 -16.08 -0.73 16.11
C THR A 5 -15.59 0.56 16.75
N MET A 6 -16.07 0.87 17.95
CA MET A 6 -15.62 2.05 18.71
C MET A 6 -14.10 2.05 18.91
N SER A 7 -13.49 0.88 19.16
CA SER A 7 -12.02 0.78 19.28
C SER A 7 -11.30 1.12 17.97
N ARG A 8 -11.81 0.67 16.82
CA ARG A 8 -11.23 0.99 15.51
C ARG A 8 -11.44 2.45 15.15
N ALA A 9 -12.59 3.03 15.47
CA ALA A 9 -12.85 4.46 15.30
C ALA A 9 -11.88 5.30 16.15
N ARG A 10 -11.64 4.93 17.41
CA ARG A 10 -10.63 5.58 18.26
C ARG A 10 -9.22 5.47 17.68
N GLN A 11 -8.84 4.28 17.24
CA GLN A 11 -7.54 4.05 16.60
C GLN A 11 -7.36 4.92 15.36
N LEU A 12 -8.41 5.04 14.54
CA LEU A 12 -8.38 5.86 13.33
C LEU A 12 -8.22 7.35 13.66
N ILE A 13 -9.01 7.88 14.62
CA ILE A 13 -8.91 9.26 15.07
C ILE A 13 -7.52 9.56 15.65
N GLU A 14 -6.97 8.67 16.48
CA GLU A 14 -5.65 8.87 17.08
C GLU A 14 -4.54 8.81 16.03
N ARG A 15 -4.64 7.90 15.04
CA ARG A 15 -3.65 7.75 13.96
C ARG A 15 -3.64 8.94 13.02
N GLU A 16 -4.82 9.38 12.55
CA GLU A 16 -4.94 10.42 11.51
C GLU A 16 -4.90 11.83 12.09
N LEU A 17 -5.51 12.05 13.26
CA LEU A 17 -5.67 13.38 13.84
C LEU A 17 -4.77 13.62 15.06
N GLY A 18 -4.09 12.59 15.59
CA GLY A 18 -3.28 12.70 16.80
C GLY A 18 -4.10 12.93 18.07
N ILE A 19 -5.42 12.76 18.02
CA ILE A 19 -6.34 13.05 19.13
C ILE A 19 -6.70 11.76 19.86
N LYS A 20 -6.52 11.76 21.19
CA LYS A 20 -6.99 10.66 22.04
C LYS A 20 -8.51 10.70 22.18
N ALA A 21 -9.20 9.85 21.42
CA ALA A 21 -10.66 9.80 21.36
C ALA A 21 -11.32 9.02 22.53
N LYS A 22 -10.93 9.31 23.78
CA LYS A 22 -11.50 8.62 24.97
C LYS A 22 -13.00 8.89 25.12
N GLU A 23 -13.43 10.10 24.79
CA GLU A 23 -14.79 10.60 24.91
C GLU A 23 -15.64 10.36 23.64
N LEU A 24 -15.18 9.48 22.75
CA LEU A 24 -15.95 9.09 21.57
C LEU A 24 -17.30 8.49 21.98
N THR A 25 -18.38 9.06 21.45
CA THR A 25 -19.77 8.69 21.75
C THR A 25 -20.43 7.96 20.59
N THR A 26 -21.58 7.32 20.86
CA THR A 26 -22.46 6.70 19.87
C THR A 26 -23.83 7.38 19.89
N PRO A 27 -24.03 8.45 19.10
CA PRO A 27 -25.30 9.17 19.10
C PRO A 27 -26.46 8.24 18.71
N GLU A 28 -27.48 8.13 19.57
CA GLU A 28 -28.63 7.23 19.34
C GLU A 28 -29.41 7.60 18.07
N SER A 29 -29.47 8.89 17.74
CA SER A 29 -30.11 9.41 16.53
C SER A 29 -29.52 8.84 15.24
N MET A 30 -28.20 8.60 15.22
CA MET A 30 -27.46 8.15 14.04
C MET A 30 -27.25 6.63 14.01
N ASN A 31 -27.31 5.96 15.17
CA ASN A 31 -27.01 4.52 15.31
C ASN A 31 -28.25 3.62 15.34
N ARG A 32 -29.32 3.99 14.62
CA ARG A 32 -30.52 3.14 14.51
C ARG A 32 -30.28 1.90 13.65
N ASN A 33 -29.30 1.92 12.75
CA ASN A 33 -28.92 0.78 11.92
C ASN A 33 -27.53 0.24 12.32
N PRO A 34 -27.43 -0.99 12.87
CA PRO A 34 -26.15 -1.60 13.26
C PRO A 34 -25.29 -2.06 12.08
N GLU A 35 -25.75 -1.94 10.83
CA GLU A 35 -24.92 -2.10 9.64
C GLU A 35 -24.07 -0.84 9.34
N PHE A 36 -24.51 0.34 9.80
CA PHE A 36 -23.82 1.61 9.57
C PHE A 36 -23.53 2.34 10.89
N PRO A 37 -22.58 1.83 11.68
CA PRO A 37 -22.22 2.47 12.95
C PRO A 37 -21.66 3.87 12.72
N TRP A 38 -22.00 4.77 13.65
CA TRP A 38 -21.61 6.17 13.68
C TRP A 38 -21.03 6.53 15.05
N TYR A 39 -19.86 7.12 15.05
CA TYR A 39 -19.18 7.57 16.25
C TYR A 39 -18.87 9.06 16.16
N GLU A 40 -18.99 9.76 17.29
CA GLU A 40 -18.85 11.21 17.34
C GLU A 40 -18.01 11.67 18.53
N LEU A 41 -17.08 12.58 18.27
CA LEU A 41 -16.22 13.21 19.26
C LEU A 41 -16.25 14.73 19.05
N HIS A 42 -16.62 15.46 20.10
CA HIS A 42 -16.48 16.91 20.12
C HIS A 42 -15.11 17.28 20.68
N ALA A 43 -14.35 18.03 19.92
CA ALA A 43 -13.00 18.49 20.26
C ALA A 43 -12.93 20.01 20.08
N GLY A 44 -13.25 20.76 21.13
CA GLY A 44 -13.35 22.22 21.06
C GLY A 44 -14.51 22.64 20.15
N SER A 45 -14.22 23.43 19.11
CA SER A 45 -15.20 23.90 18.11
C SER A 45 -15.31 22.98 16.88
N GLN A 46 -14.82 21.74 17.00
CA GLN A 46 -14.85 20.75 15.94
C GLN A 46 -15.62 19.53 16.39
N THR A 47 -16.42 19.00 15.48
CA THR A 47 -17.08 17.72 15.60
C THR A 47 -16.40 16.75 14.64
N ILE A 48 -15.80 15.69 15.21
CA ILE A 48 -15.16 14.60 14.49
C ILE A 48 -16.13 13.44 14.44
N THR A 49 -16.43 12.94 13.24
CA THR A 49 -17.32 11.79 13.06
C THR A 49 -16.59 10.67 12.33
N VAL A 50 -16.84 9.44 12.78
CA VAL A 50 -16.37 8.23 12.11
C VAL A 50 -17.57 7.35 11.83
N SER A 51 -17.87 7.13 10.56
CA SER A 51 -19.04 6.37 10.15
C SER A 51 -18.72 5.38 9.05
N THR A 52 -19.59 4.40 8.87
CA THR A 52 -19.51 3.50 7.71
C THR A 52 -20.39 4.06 6.60
N SER A 53 -19.80 4.27 5.42
CA SER A 53 -20.48 4.68 4.20
C SER A 53 -20.52 3.52 3.20
N GLY A 54 -21.69 3.23 2.64
CA GLY A 54 -21.80 2.27 1.54
C GLY A 54 -21.25 2.85 0.25
N TYR A 55 -20.42 2.09 -0.47
CA TYR A 55 -20.08 2.39 -1.86
C TYR A 55 -21.13 1.74 -2.77
N GLY A 56 -21.92 2.55 -3.48
CA GLY A 56 -22.98 2.09 -4.38
C GLY A 56 -24.19 1.49 -3.65
N SER A 57 -25.37 1.58 -4.26
CA SER A 57 -26.63 1.12 -3.68
C SER A 57 -26.76 -0.41 -3.52
N ASN A 58 -25.82 -1.21 -4.08
CA ASN A 58 -26.02 -2.66 -4.27
C ASN A 58 -24.88 -3.57 -3.76
N THR A 59 -23.84 -3.07 -3.10
CA THR A 59 -22.69 -3.90 -2.71
C THR A 59 -22.52 -3.98 -1.20
N LYS A 60 -23.29 -4.88 -0.57
CA LYS A 60 -22.91 -5.45 0.73
C LYS A 60 -21.51 -6.07 0.58
N GLY A 61 -20.55 -5.63 1.38
CA GLY A 61 -19.17 -6.14 1.34
C GLY A 61 -18.12 -5.19 0.75
N SER A 62 -18.51 -3.99 0.31
CA SER A 62 -17.59 -2.96 -0.20
C SER A 62 -17.72 -1.63 0.56
N GLU A 63 -18.11 -1.70 1.83
CA GLU A 63 -18.28 -0.53 2.67
C GLU A 63 -16.93 0.16 2.95
N LEU A 64 -16.94 1.48 3.09
CA LEU A 64 -15.79 2.31 3.46
C LEU A 64 -16.06 3.03 4.78
N ILE A 65 -15.02 3.28 5.55
CA ILE A 65 -15.09 4.14 6.75
C ILE A 65 -14.85 5.57 6.30
N ASN A 66 -15.75 6.47 6.65
CA ASN A 66 -15.60 7.92 6.51
C ASN A 66 -15.12 8.48 7.85
N LEU A 67 -13.98 9.15 7.85
CA LEU A 67 -13.55 10.07 8.91
C LEU A 67 -13.86 11.48 8.42
N SER A 68 -14.69 12.21 9.16
CA SER A 68 -14.96 13.60 8.83
C SER A 68 -14.78 14.55 10.00
N VAL A 69 -14.33 15.75 9.68
CA VAL A 69 -14.13 16.84 10.64
C VAL A 69 -14.95 18.04 10.17
N THR A 70 -15.88 18.47 11.01
CA THR A 70 -16.74 19.62 10.78
C THR A 70 -16.47 20.65 11.85
N HIS A 71 -16.32 21.91 11.48
CA HIS A 71 -16.26 23.00 12.44
C HIS A 71 -17.68 23.48 12.76
N ASP A 72 -17.99 23.79 14.01
CA ASP A 72 -19.37 24.06 14.48
C ASP A 72 -20.03 25.25 13.74
N ASN A 73 -19.21 26.18 13.24
CA ASN A 73 -19.65 27.35 12.46
C ASN A 73 -19.49 27.17 10.93
N SER A 74 -19.32 25.95 10.43
CA SER A 74 -19.04 25.66 9.02
C SER A 74 -20.03 24.66 8.45
N LEU A 75 -20.59 24.98 7.29
CA LEU A 75 -21.30 24.02 6.43
C LEU A 75 -20.33 23.14 5.62
N SER A 76 -19.04 23.49 5.61
CA SER A 76 -18.00 22.68 5.00
C SER A 76 -17.37 21.74 6.01
N TYR A 77 -17.19 20.50 5.59
CA TYR A 77 -16.50 19.45 6.33
C TYR A 77 -15.37 18.89 5.47
N ILE A 78 -14.35 18.35 6.14
CA ILE A 78 -13.29 17.56 5.49
C ILE A 78 -13.68 16.10 5.68
N SER A 79 -13.70 15.31 4.61
CA SER A 79 -13.94 13.87 4.65
C SER A 79 -12.81 13.10 4.00
N GLU A 80 -12.40 12.04 4.67
CA GLU A 80 -11.42 11.07 4.22
C GLU A 80 -11.96 9.65 4.38
N TYR A 81 -11.60 8.77 3.46
CA TYR A 81 -12.19 7.45 3.36
C TYR A 81 -11.15 6.35 3.51
N PHE A 82 -11.52 5.27 4.19
CA PHE A 82 -10.63 4.16 4.53
C PHE A 82 -11.32 2.83 4.29
N TYR A 83 -10.54 1.80 3.95
CA TYR A 83 -11.08 0.44 3.79
C TYR A 83 -11.50 -0.14 5.15
N THR A 84 -12.66 -0.79 5.19
CA THR A 84 -13.25 -1.27 6.46
C THR A 84 -12.45 -2.39 7.12
N ASP A 85 -11.79 -3.24 6.34
CA ASP A 85 -11.01 -4.38 6.80
C ASP A 85 -9.60 -3.99 7.26
N THR A 86 -8.89 -3.12 6.52
CA THR A 86 -7.49 -2.75 6.79
C THR A 86 -7.30 -1.41 7.49
N LEU A 87 -8.29 -0.51 7.46
CA LEU A 87 -8.13 0.91 7.80
C LEU A 87 -7.08 1.64 6.93
N GLU A 88 -6.70 1.08 5.79
CA GLU A 88 -5.83 1.79 4.84
C GLU A 88 -6.62 2.91 4.17
N TYR A 89 -5.95 4.02 3.89
CA TYR A 89 -6.54 5.18 3.23
C TYR A 89 -6.94 4.81 1.80
N CYS A 90 -8.18 5.11 1.44
CA CYS A 90 -8.76 4.90 0.11
C CYS A 90 -8.67 6.23 -0.66
N ASP A 91 -7.51 6.45 -1.28
CA ASP A 91 -7.20 7.71 -1.96
C ASP A 91 -8.14 7.96 -3.15
N GLU A 92 -8.34 6.95 -3.99
CA GLU A 92 -9.15 7.07 -5.20
C GLU A 92 -10.58 7.50 -4.88
N TYR A 93 -11.19 6.90 -3.85
CA TYR A 93 -12.53 7.29 -3.43
C TYR A 93 -12.55 8.65 -2.75
N THR A 94 -11.53 8.99 -1.96
CA THR A 94 -11.42 10.30 -1.33
C THR A 94 -11.29 11.41 -2.38
N GLN A 95 -10.49 11.21 -3.42
CA GLN A 95 -10.36 12.14 -4.55
C GLN A 95 -11.67 12.26 -5.33
N LYS A 96 -12.36 11.15 -5.61
CA LYS A 96 -13.69 11.16 -6.22
C LYS A 96 -14.66 12.01 -5.40
N ARG A 97 -14.76 11.81 -4.08
CA ARG A 97 -15.67 12.56 -3.20
C ARG A 97 -15.30 14.04 -3.11
N LYS A 98 -14.02 14.38 -3.04
CA LYS A 98 -13.56 15.78 -3.09
C LYS A 98 -13.97 16.46 -4.40
N TYR A 99 -13.86 15.74 -5.52
CA TYR A 99 -14.28 16.25 -6.83
C TYR A 99 -15.80 16.36 -6.97
N GLU A 100 -16.55 15.42 -6.40
CA GLU A 100 -18.03 15.46 -6.36
C GLU A 100 -18.53 16.70 -5.61
N VAL A 101 -17.98 17.00 -4.43
CA VAL A 101 -18.30 18.23 -3.68
C VAL A 101 -17.93 19.49 -4.48
N LEU A 102 -16.83 19.47 -5.23
CA LEU A 102 -16.47 20.57 -6.13
C LEU A 102 -17.50 20.73 -7.25
N CYS A 103 -17.94 19.62 -7.86
CA CYS A 103 -18.93 19.65 -8.92
C CYS A 103 -20.26 20.24 -8.45
N GLU A 104 -20.75 19.82 -7.27
CA GLU A 104 -21.93 20.37 -6.63
C GLU A 104 -21.81 21.89 -6.40
N LYS A 105 -20.67 22.35 -5.88
CA LYS A 105 -20.42 23.77 -5.61
C LYS A 105 -20.32 24.63 -6.87
N MET A 106 -19.80 24.06 -7.96
CA MET A 106 -19.51 24.77 -9.21
C MET A 106 -20.58 24.55 -10.29
N GLY A 107 -21.63 23.77 -10.00
CA GLY A 107 -22.65 23.41 -10.98
C GLY A 107 -22.13 22.57 -12.15
N ILE A 108 -21.05 21.80 -11.94
CA ILE A 108 -20.47 20.92 -12.96
C ILE A 108 -21.34 19.68 -13.07
N SER A 109 -21.70 19.31 -14.31
CA SER A 109 -22.52 18.13 -14.58
C SER A 109 -21.78 16.83 -14.26
N ASP A 110 -22.51 15.83 -13.76
CA ASP A 110 -22.03 14.45 -13.59
C ASP A 110 -21.58 13.77 -14.90
N ASN A 111 -21.86 14.40 -16.05
CA ASN A 111 -21.32 13.98 -17.34
C ASN A 111 -19.87 14.40 -17.59
N ASP A 112 -19.29 15.21 -16.71
CA ASP A 112 -17.91 15.66 -16.79
C ASP A 112 -16.94 14.46 -16.94
N PRO A 113 -16.00 14.50 -17.91
CA PRO A 113 -15.06 13.40 -18.14
C PRO A 113 -14.19 13.06 -16.93
N LYS A 114 -13.80 14.05 -16.13
CA LYS A 114 -13.00 13.84 -14.92
C LYS A 114 -13.85 13.24 -13.81
N TYR A 115 -15.11 13.65 -13.68
CA TYR A 115 -16.07 13.02 -12.74
C TYR A 115 -16.21 11.52 -13.03
N LYS A 116 -16.46 11.17 -14.30
CA LYS A 116 -16.59 9.77 -14.76
C LYS A 116 -15.31 8.97 -14.53
N ARG A 117 -14.15 9.53 -14.88
CA ARG A 117 -12.86 8.86 -14.71
C ARG A 117 -12.58 8.55 -13.24
N LEU A 118 -12.74 9.52 -12.34
CA LEU A 118 -12.56 9.33 -10.90
C LEU A 118 -13.55 8.31 -10.32
N GLY A 119 -14.78 8.28 -10.86
CA GLY A 119 -15.76 7.26 -10.50
C GLY A 119 -15.29 5.84 -10.83
N ALA A 120 -14.77 5.63 -12.05
CA ALA A 120 -14.24 4.35 -12.49
C ALA A 120 -12.98 3.94 -11.70
N GLU A 121 -12.02 4.84 -11.52
CA GLU A 121 -10.79 4.61 -10.74
C GLU A 121 -11.11 4.18 -9.30
N ALA A 122 -12.05 4.87 -8.65
CA ALA A 122 -12.49 4.51 -7.30
C ALA A 122 -13.20 3.15 -7.25
N SER A 123 -14.04 2.84 -8.25
CA SER A 123 -14.73 1.54 -8.35
C SER A 123 -13.72 0.40 -8.48
N ASP A 124 -12.76 0.55 -9.39
CA ASP A 124 -11.72 -0.45 -9.65
C ASP A 124 -10.81 -0.63 -8.43
N ALA A 125 -10.42 0.44 -7.73
CA ALA A 125 -9.62 0.35 -6.52
C ALA A 125 -10.33 -0.46 -5.42
N ILE A 126 -11.60 -0.13 -5.16
CA ILE A 126 -12.42 -0.82 -4.15
C ILE A 126 -12.64 -2.29 -4.55
N PHE A 127 -12.97 -2.56 -5.81
CA PHE A 127 -13.16 -3.91 -6.31
C PHE A 127 -11.88 -4.75 -6.15
N ARG A 128 -10.73 -4.19 -6.54
CA ARG A 128 -9.42 -4.87 -6.37
C ARG A 128 -9.13 -5.16 -4.91
N HIS A 129 -9.43 -4.22 -4.00
CA HIS A 129 -9.19 -4.41 -2.59
C HIS A 129 -9.98 -5.57 -1.97
N TYR A 130 -11.27 -5.70 -2.31
CA TYR A 130 -12.15 -6.69 -1.69
C TYR A 130 -12.25 -8.03 -2.45
N HIS A 131 -12.05 -8.04 -3.77
CA HIS A 131 -12.34 -9.19 -4.61
C HIS A 131 -11.12 -9.79 -5.32
N GLN A 132 -10.01 -9.07 -5.43
CA GLN A 132 -8.79 -9.73 -5.85
C GLN A 132 -8.20 -10.45 -4.63
N PRO A 133 -7.76 -11.72 -4.78
CA PRO A 133 -7.05 -12.39 -3.71
C PRO A 133 -5.84 -11.53 -3.36
N LYS A 134 -5.89 -10.91 -2.18
CA LYS A 134 -4.72 -10.34 -1.54
C LYS A 134 -3.73 -11.50 -1.44
N GLN A 135 -2.73 -11.55 -2.33
CA GLN A 135 -1.51 -12.26 -1.98
C GLN A 135 -1.12 -11.68 -0.62
N HIS A 136 -1.23 -12.48 0.42
CA HIS A 136 -1.04 -12.06 1.80
C HIS A 136 0.31 -11.34 1.95
N SER A 137 0.32 -10.01 1.86
CA SER A 137 1.39 -9.19 2.42
C SER A 137 0.91 -8.78 3.81
N GLN A 138 1.06 -9.69 4.77
CA GLN A 138 1.16 -9.27 6.16
C GLN A 138 2.37 -8.34 6.25
N TYR A 139 2.14 -7.03 6.27
CA TYR A 139 3.17 -6.04 6.52
C TYR A 139 3.77 -6.26 7.91
N LYS A 140 4.89 -6.97 7.92
CA LYS A 140 5.91 -6.92 8.95
C LYS A 140 7.08 -6.27 8.23
N PRO A 141 7.56 -5.06 8.58
CA PRO A 141 8.84 -4.62 8.05
C PRO A 141 9.81 -5.77 8.27
N LEU A 142 10.48 -6.25 7.20
CA LEU A 142 11.52 -7.26 7.36
C LEU A 142 12.41 -6.74 8.49
N ALA A 143 12.62 -7.56 9.51
CA ALA A 143 13.47 -7.22 10.65
C ALA A 143 14.92 -7.20 10.17
N LEU A 144 15.28 -6.19 9.40
CA LEU A 144 16.61 -5.94 8.88
C LEU A 144 17.37 -5.19 9.97
N THR A 145 18.51 -5.74 10.36
CA THR A 145 19.45 -5.04 11.23
C THR A 145 20.35 -4.16 10.38
N ALA A 146 20.67 -2.96 10.87
CA ALA A 146 21.67 -2.10 10.24
C ALA A 146 22.94 -2.92 9.92
N GLY A 147 23.42 -2.83 8.68
CA GLY A 147 24.53 -3.64 8.18
C GLY A 147 24.15 -4.86 7.35
N THR A 148 22.86 -5.23 7.29
CA THR A 148 22.41 -6.32 6.41
C THR A 148 22.70 -5.99 4.95
N LEU A 149 23.35 -6.89 4.21
CA LEU A 149 23.58 -6.71 2.78
C LEU A 149 22.34 -7.12 2.00
N LEU A 150 22.00 -6.31 0.99
CA LEU A 150 20.79 -6.44 0.19
C LEU A 150 21.17 -6.32 -1.29
N HIS A 151 20.45 -7.01 -2.15
CA HIS A 151 20.48 -6.80 -3.59
C HIS A 151 19.08 -6.40 -4.04
N ILE A 152 18.96 -5.25 -4.72
CA ILE A 152 17.65 -4.74 -5.18
C ILE A 152 17.56 -4.84 -6.70
N ASN A 153 16.54 -5.55 -7.17
CA ASN A 153 16.20 -5.58 -8.59
C ASN A 153 15.58 -4.23 -8.97
N ASN A 154 16.42 -3.37 -9.53
CA ASN A 154 16.16 -2.01 -10.02
C ASN A 154 14.66 -1.68 -10.22
N ASN A 155 14.04 -1.08 -9.21
CA ASN A 155 12.61 -0.74 -9.17
C ASN A 155 12.45 0.79 -9.15
N ALA A 156 11.43 1.28 -9.87
CA ALA A 156 11.08 2.69 -9.99
C ALA A 156 10.59 3.37 -8.68
N ALA A 157 10.49 2.63 -7.57
CA ALA A 157 10.11 3.14 -6.24
C ALA A 157 11.21 3.92 -5.50
N ILE A 158 12.14 4.52 -6.26
CA ILE A 158 13.18 5.42 -5.74
C ILE A 158 12.62 6.82 -5.64
N TYR A 159 12.75 7.41 -4.46
CA TYR A 159 12.24 8.74 -4.20
C TYR A 159 13.15 9.79 -4.84
N ASN A 160 12.59 10.58 -5.76
CA ASN A 160 13.37 11.43 -6.67
C ASN A 160 13.65 12.86 -6.17
N THR A 161 13.13 13.30 -5.01
CA THR A 161 13.31 14.70 -4.55
C THR A 161 13.04 14.90 -3.05
N TYR A 162 14.05 14.77 -2.19
CA TYR A 162 13.82 14.83 -0.72
C TYR A 162 14.95 15.41 0.12
N SER A 163 15.42 16.62 -0.21
CA SER A 163 16.30 17.36 0.70
C SER A 163 15.72 17.49 2.13
N LYS A 164 14.39 17.48 2.28
CA LYS A 164 13.69 17.56 3.58
C LYS A 164 13.62 16.24 4.38
N PHE A 165 13.93 15.09 3.78
CA PHE A 165 13.89 13.82 4.51
C PHE A 165 14.89 13.80 5.67
N PHE A 166 16.11 14.29 5.44
CA PHE A 166 17.15 14.29 6.47
C PHE A 166 16.85 15.29 7.58
N ASP A 167 16.27 16.45 7.25
CA ASP A 167 15.78 17.41 8.25
C ASP A 167 14.70 16.78 9.16
N PHE A 168 13.81 15.96 8.59
CA PHE A 168 12.75 15.27 9.32
C PHE A 168 13.23 14.00 10.04
N ASN A 169 14.33 13.39 9.58
CA ASN A 169 14.96 12.20 10.15
C ASN A 169 16.41 12.51 10.55
N PRO A 170 16.63 13.32 11.60
CA PRO A 170 17.95 13.88 11.92
C PRO A 170 19.01 12.84 12.28
N HIS A 171 18.59 11.62 12.65
CA HIS A 171 19.49 10.49 12.87
C HIS A 171 20.17 10.00 11.58
N PHE A 172 19.66 10.38 10.41
CA PHE A 172 20.29 10.14 9.11
C PHE A 172 21.04 11.35 8.56
N GLN A 173 21.14 12.47 9.28
CA GLN A 173 21.76 13.71 8.75
C GLN A 173 23.19 13.49 8.23
N ALA A 174 23.94 12.58 8.85
CA ALA A 174 25.30 12.21 8.43
C ALA A 174 25.37 11.64 7.00
N PHE A 175 24.27 11.13 6.46
CA PHE A 175 24.16 10.53 5.14
C PHE A 175 23.66 11.52 4.07
N ALA A 176 23.26 12.72 4.46
CA ALA A 176 22.64 13.70 3.56
C ALA A 176 23.57 14.10 2.40
N SER A 177 24.88 14.20 2.64
CA SER A 177 25.88 14.54 1.61
C SER A 177 26.15 13.40 0.62
N GLN A 178 25.70 12.18 0.93
CA GLN A 178 25.89 10.98 0.11
C GLN A 178 24.60 10.62 -0.65
N PHE A 179 23.51 11.36 -0.44
CA PHE A 179 22.22 11.09 -1.07
C PHE A 179 22.23 11.43 -2.55
N VAL A 180 21.77 10.48 -3.37
CA VAL A 180 21.61 10.66 -4.82
C VAL A 180 20.13 10.76 -5.14
N SER A 181 19.75 11.89 -5.74
CA SER A 181 18.36 12.22 -6.07
C SER A 181 18.09 11.98 -7.56
N GLY A 182 17.00 11.29 -7.88
CA GLY A 182 16.53 11.18 -9.28
C GLY A 182 17.33 10.23 -10.17
N GLU A 183 18.30 9.51 -9.63
CA GLU A 183 19.05 8.48 -10.36
C GLU A 183 18.70 7.09 -9.85
N LEU A 184 18.46 6.17 -10.79
CA LEU A 184 18.33 4.75 -10.47
C LEU A 184 19.74 4.14 -10.33
N PRO A 185 20.01 3.36 -9.28
CA PRO A 185 21.26 2.66 -9.16
C PRO A 185 21.41 1.63 -10.29
N PRO A 186 22.66 1.27 -10.64
CA PRO A 186 22.93 0.21 -11.61
C PRO A 186 22.21 -1.09 -11.24
N ARG A 187 21.79 -1.85 -12.25
CA ARG A 187 21.27 -3.20 -12.03
C ARG A 187 22.38 -4.06 -11.43
N GLY A 188 22.09 -4.83 -10.38
CA GLY A 188 23.13 -5.61 -9.70
C GLY A 188 23.71 -4.95 -8.45
N THR A 189 23.30 -3.72 -8.11
CA THR A 189 23.89 -2.99 -6.99
C THR A 189 23.61 -3.68 -5.66
N THR A 190 24.69 -3.91 -4.91
CA THR A 190 24.62 -4.41 -3.55
C THR A 190 24.56 -3.24 -2.59
N PHE A 191 23.55 -3.25 -1.74
CA PHE A 191 23.32 -2.23 -0.74
C PHE A 191 23.62 -2.78 0.65
N LYS A 192 24.08 -1.90 1.52
CA LYS A 192 24.04 -2.08 2.96
C LYS A 192 22.78 -1.40 3.47
N TYR A 193 21.98 -2.12 4.24
CA TYR A 193 20.86 -1.55 4.99
C TYR A 193 21.40 -0.62 6.07
N VAL A 194 21.03 0.67 6.01
CA VAL A 194 21.42 1.66 7.01
C VAL A 194 20.35 1.75 8.09
N GLY A 195 19.09 1.80 7.69
CA GLY A 195 17.97 1.92 8.61
C GLY A 195 16.66 2.22 7.88
N TYR A 196 15.63 2.53 8.64
CA TYR A 196 14.37 3.03 8.11
C TYR A 196 14.04 4.39 8.72
N GLY A 197 13.54 5.30 7.90
CA GLY A 197 12.99 6.58 8.31
C GLY A 197 11.54 6.71 7.89
N LYS A 198 11.01 7.92 8.05
CA LYS A 198 9.64 8.26 7.64
C LYS A 198 9.65 9.40 6.65
N HIS A 199 8.80 9.30 5.64
CA HIS A 199 8.58 10.39 4.70
C HIS A 199 7.83 11.54 5.40
N GLU A 200 8.26 12.79 5.16
CA GLU A 200 7.80 13.93 5.95
C GLU A 200 6.32 14.31 5.73
N LYS A 201 5.72 13.93 4.60
CA LYS A 201 4.30 14.25 4.29
C LYS A 201 3.34 13.10 4.49
N THR A 202 3.77 11.88 4.18
CA THR A 202 2.91 10.69 4.15
C THR A 202 3.18 9.75 5.31
N SER A 203 4.29 9.94 6.04
CA SER A 203 4.79 9.02 7.07
C SER A 203 5.06 7.60 6.58
N ASP A 204 5.11 7.38 5.26
CA ASP A 204 5.48 6.09 4.67
C ASP A 204 6.85 5.66 5.17
N ALA A 205 7.02 4.35 5.35
CA ALA A 205 8.28 3.77 5.75
C ALA A 205 9.27 3.85 4.57
N ILE A 206 10.40 4.51 4.82
CA ILE A 206 11.47 4.71 3.84
C ILE A 206 12.67 3.89 4.26
N PHE A 207 13.14 2.99 3.41
CA PHE A 207 14.41 2.33 3.62
C PHE A 207 15.56 3.23 3.18
N VAL A 208 16.53 3.40 4.07
CA VAL A 208 17.79 4.11 3.80
C VAL A 208 18.84 3.06 3.49
N LEU A 209 19.29 3.04 2.24
CA LEU A 209 20.20 2.04 1.71
C LEU A 209 21.45 2.69 1.16
N GLN A 210 22.61 2.11 1.43
CA GLN A 210 23.89 2.63 0.97
C GLN A 210 24.54 1.64 0.00
N ASP A 211 24.89 2.09 -1.20
CA ASP A 211 25.69 1.29 -2.13
C ASP A 211 27.09 1.06 -1.53
N ILE A 212 27.49 -0.20 -1.41
CA ILE A 212 28.77 -0.58 -0.79
C ILE A 212 29.99 -0.16 -1.62
N LYS A 213 29.81 0.04 -2.94
CA LYS A 213 30.92 0.38 -3.85
C LYS A 213 31.14 1.88 -3.93
N THR A 214 30.07 2.64 -4.08
CA THR A 214 30.14 4.09 -4.29
C THR A 214 29.94 4.89 -3.01
N GLY A 215 29.35 4.28 -1.98
CA GLY A 215 28.94 4.98 -0.76
C GLY A 215 27.68 5.83 -0.93
N HIS A 216 27.09 5.85 -2.13
CA HIS A 216 25.87 6.59 -2.41
C HIS A 216 24.69 6.06 -1.62
N VAL A 217 23.84 6.98 -1.18
CA VAL A 217 22.65 6.69 -0.37
C VAL A 217 21.41 6.87 -1.22
N TYR A 218 20.54 5.87 -1.15
CA TYR A 218 19.29 5.79 -1.88
C TYR A 218 18.13 5.61 -0.88
N LEU A 219 17.03 6.29 -1.16
CA LEU A 219 15.80 6.25 -0.36
C LEU A 219 14.73 5.47 -1.13
N TYR A 220 14.29 4.35 -0.56
CA TYR A 220 13.32 3.44 -1.18
C TYR A 220 12.01 3.41 -0.42
N ASN A 221 10.89 3.44 -1.15
CA ASN A 221 9.59 3.17 -0.55
C ASN A 221 9.53 1.69 -0.14
N ALA A 222 9.36 1.42 1.16
CA ALA A 222 9.25 0.06 1.66
C ALA A 222 8.06 -0.70 1.02
N ALA A 223 6.94 -0.02 0.77
CA ALA A 223 5.76 -0.62 0.15
C ALA A 223 5.96 -0.95 -1.34
N GLY A 224 6.86 -0.22 -2.02
CA GLY A 224 7.12 -0.38 -3.45
C GLY A 224 8.17 -1.42 -3.79
N CYS A 225 9.03 -1.81 -2.84
CA CYS A 225 10.26 -2.57 -3.11
C CYS A 225 10.31 -3.98 -2.52
N GLU A 226 9.30 -4.40 -1.75
CA GLU A 226 9.34 -5.66 -0.98
C GLU A 226 9.60 -6.90 -1.85
N LYS A 227 9.09 -6.92 -3.09
CA LYS A 227 9.27 -8.05 -4.02
C LYS A 227 10.65 -8.08 -4.69
N ASP A 228 11.43 -7.00 -4.56
CA ASP A 228 12.67 -6.80 -5.29
C ASP A 228 13.92 -6.78 -4.40
N ILE A 229 13.75 -6.89 -3.07
CA ILE A 229 14.85 -6.92 -2.09
C ILE A 229 15.27 -8.38 -1.82
N ILE A 230 16.52 -8.71 -2.10
CA ILE A 230 17.15 -10.00 -1.80
C ILE A 230 18.16 -9.80 -0.66
N ILE A 231 18.05 -10.55 0.44
CA ILE A 231 19.00 -10.47 1.57
C ILE A 231 20.23 -11.35 1.30
N LEU A 232 21.42 -10.81 1.55
CA LEU A 232 22.71 -11.48 1.45
C LEU A 232 23.30 -11.56 2.88
N ASN A 233 23.02 -12.63 3.63
CA ASN A 233 23.65 -12.83 4.95
C ASN A 233 24.96 -13.60 4.77
N ASP A 234 26.07 -13.04 5.27
CA ASP A 234 27.37 -13.72 5.31
C ASP A 234 27.46 -14.62 6.55
N ALA A 235 27.39 -15.93 6.30
CA ALA A 235 28.17 -16.93 7.02
C ALA A 235 28.94 -17.76 5.97
N GLU A 236 30.20 -17.37 5.78
CA GLU A 236 31.37 -18.17 5.40
C GLU A 236 31.33 -19.09 4.15
N THR A 237 32.02 -18.62 3.11
CA THR A 237 33.12 -19.28 2.38
C THR A 237 33.13 -20.80 2.14
N HIS A 238 33.33 -21.10 0.85
CA HIS A 238 33.92 -22.28 0.23
C HIS A 238 33.03 -23.49 -0.11
N SER A 239 32.66 -23.52 -1.39
CA SER A 239 33.01 -24.61 -2.31
C SER A 239 32.73 -26.03 -1.83
N ASN A 240 31.54 -26.54 -2.13
CA ASN A 240 31.37 -27.53 -3.19
C ASN A 240 29.89 -27.88 -3.34
N SER A 241 29.40 -27.75 -4.58
CA SER A 241 28.44 -28.67 -5.22
C SER A 241 27.41 -29.31 -4.27
N THR A 242 26.20 -28.78 -4.15
CA THR A 242 25.14 -29.18 -5.09
C THR A 242 24.33 -27.97 -5.53
N ASP A 243 24.83 -27.38 -6.60
CA ASP A 243 24.23 -26.33 -7.38
C ASP A 243 22.74 -26.61 -7.71
N LEU A 244 21.86 -25.67 -7.34
CA LEU A 244 20.43 -25.71 -7.67
C LEU A 244 20.23 -25.74 -9.20
N LYS A 245 21.17 -25.18 -9.97
CA LYS A 245 21.22 -25.31 -11.45
C LYS A 245 21.56 -26.73 -11.91
N SER A 246 22.32 -27.50 -11.12
CA SER A 246 22.62 -28.91 -11.39
C SER A 246 21.40 -29.80 -11.08
N ARG A 247 20.68 -29.52 -9.98
CA ARG A 247 19.39 -30.16 -9.68
C ARG A 247 18.29 -29.83 -10.71
N LEU A 248 18.33 -28.62 -11.28
CA LEU A 248 17.44 -28.22 -12.39
C LEU A 248 17.84 -28.84 -13.75
N LYS A 249 19.13 -29.13 -13.96
CA LYS A 249 19.63 -29.87 -15.14
C LYS A 249 19.35 -31.37 -15.09
N GLU A 250 19.31 -31.95 -13.89
CA GLU A 250 18.95 -33.37 -13.67
C GLU A 250 17.45 -33.59 -13.81
N ALA A 251 16.63 -32.65 -13.31
CA ALA A 251 15.17 -32.65 -13.50
C ALA A 251 14.71 -32.38 -14.95
N SER A 252 15.60 -31.88 -15.82
CA SER A 252 15.34 -31.68 -17.25
C SER A 252 15.94 -32.76 -18.15
N ARG A 253 16.62 -33.77 -17.56
CA ARG A 253 17.09 -34.96 -18.28
C ARG A 253 16.10 -36.12 -18.26
N ASP A 254 15.11 -36.10 -17.38
CA ASP A 254 13.99 -37.05 -17.40
C ASP A 254 12.96 -36.77 -18.52
N THR A 255 13.18 -35.75 -19.34
CA THR A 255 12.31 -35.41 -20.47
C THR A 255 12.84 -35.75 -21.86
N ASP A 256 14.03 -36.36 -21.99
CA ASP A 256 14.52 -36.82 -23.29
C ASP A 256 15.19 -38.21 -23.20
N GLY A 257 14.40 -39.28 -23.33
CA GLY A 257 14.93 -40.64 -23.28
C GLY A 257 13.91 -41.79 -23.44
N LYS A 258 13.16 -41.79 -24.55
CA LYS A 258 12.48 -42.92 -25.24
C LYS A 258 12.27 -44.27 -24.52
N SER A 259 11.02 -44.74 -24.52
CA SER A 259 10.61 -46.06 -25.07
C SER A 259 9.09 -46.00 -25.27
N ASP A 260 8.57 -45.83 -26.49
CA ASP A 260 8.36 -46.81 -27.57
C ASP A 260 7.37 -47.94 -27.20
N HIS A 261 6.47 -48.21 -28.15
CA HIS A 261 5.32 -49.13 -28.18
C HIS A 261 4.01 -48.58 -27.56
N GLY A 262 2.99 -48.18 -28.33
CA GLY A 262 2.35 -48.82 -29.48
C GLY A 262 0.88 -49.04 -29.05
N TYR A 263 -0.19 -48.68 -29.77
CA TYR A 263 -0.53 -49.06 -31.14
C TYR A 263 -1.89 -48.43 -31.50
N ARG A 264 -2.02 -47.91 -32.75
CA ARG A 264 -3.20 -47.99 -33.68
C ARG A 264 -4.53 -47.29 -33.31
N LYS A 265 -5.34 -46.73 -34.23
CA LYS A 265 -5.33 -46.56 -35.69
C LYS A 265 -6.50 -45.62 -36.10
N HIS A 266 -6.24 -44.70 -37.03
CA HIS A 266 -7.06 -44.24 -38.18
C HIS A 266 -8.58 -43.92 -38.06
N HIS A 267 -8.95 -42.70 -38.45
CA HIS A 267 -9.65 -42.31 -39.72
C HIS A 267 -10.13 -40.84 -39.54
N SER A 268 -9.55 -39.81 -40.18
CA SER A 268 -9.86 -39.29 -41.53
C SER A 268 -11.32 -39.40 -41.95
N ASP A 269 -12.05 -38.29 -41.91
CA ASP A 269 -12.76 -37.65 -43.05
C ASP A 269 -13.55 -36.43 -42.52
N LEU A 270 -13.33 -35.21 -43.03
CA LEU A 270 -13.88 -34.59 -44.25
C LEU A 270 -15.38 -34.26 -44.17
N MET A 271 -15.67 -32.96 -44.38
CA MET A 271 -16.92 -32.35 -44.91
C MET A 271 -18.20 -32.46 -44.07
N LEU A 272 -18.65 -31.34 -43.50
CA LEU A 272 -19.57 -30.33 -44.07
C LEU A 272 -19.95 -29.31 -42.99
#